data_AF-Q4RJA9-F1
#
_entry.id   AF-Q4RJA9-F1
#
_cell.length_a   1.000
_cell.length_b   1.000
_cell.length_c   1.000
_cell.angle_alpha   90.00
_cell.angle_beta   90.00
_cell.angle_gamma   90.00
#
_symmetry.space_group_name_H-M   'P 1'
#
loop_
_entity.id
_entity.type
_entity.pdbx_description
1 polymer ?
#
loop_
_entity_poly.entity_id
_entity_poly.type
_entity_poly.pdbx_seq_one_letter_code
_entity_poly.pdbx_strand_id
1 'polypeptide(L)'
;MQTPEALKQFWIPELDNIQHFLGGMSGNALVGMGVLVALTTYWLASRHRAVKQRVDFSRQSVELPGGEGIRRSVLVENDQLITHYYDDARTFYELFLRGLRESNNGPCLGSRKLNHPYEWQSYQEVADRAKHIGSALLNKGHSHTGDKFIGIFSLNRPEWTISELACYTYSLVAVPLYDTLGREAIGYIIDKETLARSRSLSTVRSVPATISTLICDLPEKAWMVLDCINGKGKSVKRIVIMGPFQSELVERAEECDIEIISFEDFEALGQDTVMEPVPPAPEDLALVCFTSGTTGKPKGAMLTHGNIIANTAAFLKLTEKDCMLCVHDIHISYLPLAHMLERVIHGVVLVHGGRVGFFQGDIRLLMDDLQTLKPTVFPMVPRLLNRMCDKVSPRRSGAFVWIFGLVRGCPES
;
A
#
# COMPACT_ATOMS: atom_id res chain seq x y z
N MET A 1 43.21 56.50 22.29
CA MET A 1 42.70 56.08 23.62
C MET A 1 41.33 56.69 23.81
N GLN A 2 40.27 56.02 23.35
CA GLN A 2 38.87 56.38 23.63
C GLN A 2 37.99 55.17 23.31
N THR A 3 37.34 54.63 24.35
CA THR A 3 36.13 53.79 24.48
C THR A 3 36.28 53.03 25.80
N PRO A 4 35.28 52.99 26.71
CA PRO A 4 33.93 52.51 26.37
C PRO A 4 32.76 53.15 27.16
N GLU A 5 31.77 53.74 26.47
CA GLU A 5 30.45 54.07 27.07
C GLU A 5 29.28 53.27 26.46
N ALA A 6 29.52 52.40 25.47
CA ALA A 6 28.45 51.67 24.79
C ALA A 6 27.91 50.42 25.54
N LEU A 7 28.48 50.06 26.70
CA LEU A 7 28.09 48.85 27.46
C LEU A 7 27.05 49.08 28.56
N LYS A 8 26.61 50.32 28.80
CA LYS A 8 25.61 50.63 29.84
C LYS A 8 24.15 50.66 29.37
N GLN A 9 23.86 50.43 28.08
CA GLN A 9 22.49 50.49 27.55
C GLN A 9 21.71 49.16 27.54
N PHE A 10 22.29 48.07 28.04
CA PHE A 10 21.61 46.77 28.19
C PHE A 10 21.27 46.43 29.65
N TRP A 11 21.07 47.44 30.51
CA TRP A 11 20.59 47.20 31.87
C TRP A 11 19.06 47.18 31.86
N ILE A 12 18.49 45.97 31.83
CA ILE A 12 17.04 45.73 31.85
C ILE A 12 16.61 45.78 33.33
N PRO A 13 15.82 46.78 33.77
CA PRO A 13 15.42 46.96 35.18
C PRO A 13 14.60 45.80 35.77
N GLU A 14 14.09 44.92 34.91
CA GLU A 14 13.27 43.76 35.29
C GLU A 14 14.09 42.62 35.92
N LEU A 15 15.42 42.59 35.74
CA LEU A 15 16.28 41.55 36.31
C LEU A 15 16.45 41.65 37.84
N ASP A 16 16.46 42.86 38.41
CA ASP A 16 16.55 43.06 39.87
C ASP A 16 15.26 42.60 40.57
N ASN A 17 14.11 42.80 39.93
CA ASN A 17 12.82 42.29 40.42
C ASN A 17 12.74 40.76 40.36
N ILE A 18 13.38 40.13 39.37
CA ILE A 18 13.47 38.67 39.26
C ILE A 18 14.38 38.10 40.36
N GLN A 19 15.51 38.76 40.67
CA GLN A 19 16.39 38.33 41.75
C GLN A 19 15.72 38.40 43.14
N HIS A 20 14.98 39.47 43.41
CA HIS A 20 14.21 39.59 44.66
C HIS A 20 13.07 38.56 44.75
N PHE A 21 12.40 38.27 43.64
CA PHE A 21 11.36 37.25 43.57
C PHE A 21 11.91 35.84 43.79
N LEU A 22 13.04 35.50 43.16
CA LEU A 22 13.72 34.20 43.32
C LEU A 22 14.34 34.02 44.71
N GLY A 23 14.85 35.10 45.32
CA GLY A 23 15.44 35.10 46.66
C GLY A 23 14.43 34.86 47.80
N GLY A 24 13.14 35.07 47.56
CA GLY A 24 12.05 34.82 48.51
C GLY A 24 11.44 33.41 48.44
N MET A 25 11.86 32.59 47.49
CA MET A 25 11.31 31.25 47.27
C MET A 25 12.04 30.19 48.11
N SER A 26 11.31 29.21 48.63
CA SER A 26 11.93 28.07 49.30
C SER A 26 12.75 27.23 48.30
N GLY A 27 13.80 26.54 48.77
CA GLY A 27 14.65 25.71 47.91
C GLY A 27 13.85 24.69 47.08
N ASN A 28 12.78 24.13 47.65
CA ASN A 28 11.87 23.20 46.96
C ASN A 28 11.10 23.88 45.82
N ALA A 29 10.71 25.15 45.97
CA ALA A 29 10.00 25.91 44.95
C ALA A 29 10.93 26.28 43.78
N LEU A 30 12.20 26.60 44.07
CA LEU A 30 13.22 26.84 43.04
C LEU A 30 13.55 25.57 42.24
N VAL A 31 13.69 24.43 42.92
CA VAL A 31 13.87 23.12 42.25
C VAL A 31 12.65 22.77 41.40
N GLY A 32 11.44 22.97 41.92
CA GLY A 32 10.20 22.73 41.17
C GLY A 32 10.09 23.60 39.92
N MET A 33 10.48 24.87 39.99
CA MET A 33 10.49 25.77 38.83
C MET A 33 11.56 25.39 37.81
N GLY A 34 12.76 24.98 38.27
CA GLY A 34 13.81 24.47 37.41
C GLY A 34 13.39 23.21 36.65
N VAL A 35 12.71 22.27 37.32
CA VAL A 35 12.15 21.07 36.70
C VAL A 35 11.07 21.43 35.68
N LEU A 36 10.17 22.37 36.01
CA LEU A 36 9.12 22.82 35.09
C LEU A 36 9.70 23.48 33.83
N VAL A 37 10.72 24.34 33.99
CA VAL A 37 11.40 24.99 32.87
C VAL A 37 12.14 23.95 32.03
N ALA A 38 12.83 22.98 32.65
CA ALA A 38 13.52 21.91 31.93
C ALA A 38 12.53 21.04 31.14
N LEU A 39 11.42 20.61 31.76
CA LEU A 39 10.37 19.83 31.09
C LEU A 39 9.68 20.62 29.97
N THR A 40 9.40 21.91 30.19
CA THR A 40 8.77 22.77 29.18
C THR A 40 9.72 23.03 28.03
N THR A 41 11.02 23.25 28.31
CA THR A 41 12.03 23.46 27.27
C THR A 41 12.29 22.19 26.49
N TYR A 42 12.39 21.04 27.18
CA TYR A 42 12.46 19.73 26.56
C TYR A 42 11.24 19.51 25.67
N TRP A 43 10.03 19.71 26.17
CA TRP A 43 8.79 19.59 25.39
C TRP A 43 8.74 20.58 24.21
N LEU A 44 9.16 21.84 24.36
CA LEU A 44 9.18 22.80 23.26
C LEU A 44 10.22 22.46 22.19
N ALA A 45 11.33 21.85 22.59
CA ALA A 45 12.41 21.40 21.70
C ALA A 45 12.10 20.05 21.03
N SER A 46 11.40 19.15 21.73
CA SER A 46 11.07 17.79 21.27
C SER A 46 9.66 17.67 20.68
N ARG A 47 8.76 18.64 20.91
CA ARG A 47 7.43 18.65 20.29
C ARG A 47 7.59 18.70 18.79
N HIS A 48 6.83 17.84 18.13
CA HIS A 48 6.81 17.82 16.69
C HIS A 48 6.13 19.10 16.20
N ARG A 49 6.80 19.81 15.29
CA ARG A 49 6.21 20.97 14.65
C ARG A 49 5.14 20.48 13.70
N ALA A 50 3.95 21.07 13.77
CA ALA A 50 2.93 20.85 12.77
C ALA A 50 3.55 21.08 11.38
N VAL A 51 3.37 20.12 10.47
CA VAL A 51 3.84 20.25 9.10
C VAL A 51 3.24 21.52 8.52
N LYS A 52 4.09 22.45 8.06
CA LYS A 52 3.61 23.69 7.45
C LYS A 52 2.82 23.35 6.20
N GLN A 53 1.64 23.95 6.05
CA GLN A 53 0.81 23.78 4.86
C GLN A 53 1.62 24.23 3.64
N ARG A 54 1.95 23.28 2.75
CA ARG A 54 2.69 23.55 1.51
C ARG A 54 1.86 24.25 0.46
N VAL A 55 0.55 24.05 0.54
CA VAL A 55 -0.42 24.48 -0.45
C VAL A 55 -1.51 25.23 0.27
N ASP A 56 -1.79 26.44 -0.21
CA ASP A 56 -2.97 27.18 0.20
C ASP A 56 -4.22 26.37 -0.18
N PHE A 57 -5.06 26.04 0.80
CA PHE A 57 -6.30 25.29 0.58
C PHE A 57 -7.27 26.00 -0.36
N SER A 58 -7.19 27.33 -0.46
CA SER A 58 -7.96 28.12 -1.42
C SER A 58 -7.39 28.08 -2.84
N ARG A 59 -6.15 27.59 -3.01
CA ARG A 59 -5.41 27.59 -4.27
C ARG A 59 -4.59 26.32 -4.47
N GLN A 60 -5.25 25.16 -4.41
CA GLN A 60 -4.59 23.86 -4.55
C GLN A 60 -4.19 23.51 -5.98
N SER A 61 -4.74 24.20 -6.96
CA SER A 61 -4.46 23.98 -8.36
C SER A 61 -4.55 25.27 -9.16
N VAL A 62 -3.77 25.36 -10.22
CA VAL A 62 -3.80 26.46 -11.20
C VAL A 62 -4.42 25.96 -12.49
N GLU A 63 -5.25 26.79 -13.10
CA GLU A 63 -5.84 26.51 -14.39
C GLU A 63 -4.79 26.69 -15.49
N LEU A 64 -4.74 25.74 -16.43
CA LEU A 64 -3.81 25.82 -17.56
C LEU A 64 -4.32 26.82 -18.61
N PRO A 65 -3.41 27.46 -19.37
CA PRO A 65 -3.79 28.29 -20.51
C PRO A 65 -4.67 27.49 -21.49
N GLY A 66 -5.81 28.05 -21.89
CA GLY A 66 -6.77 27.39 -22.78
C GLY A 66 -8.22 27.39 -22.27
N GLY A 67 -8.44 27.62 -20.96
CA GLY A 67 -9.77 27.93 -20.40
C GLY A 67 -10.78 26.77 -20.39
N GLU A 68 -10.32 25.52 -20.55
CA GLU A 68 -11.19 24.33 -20.56
C GLU A 68 -11.47 23.76 -19.16
N GLY A 69 -11.15 24.51 -18.09
CA GLY A 69 -11.27 24.00 -16.71
C GLY A 69 -10.23 22.93 -16.35
N ILE A 70 -9.19 22.74 -17.18
CA ILE A 70 -8.08 21.84 -16.91
C ILE A 70 -7.17 22.48 -15.87
N ARG A 71 -6.93 21.77 -14.76
CA ARG A 71 -6.13 22.28 -13.65
C ARG A 71 -4.93 21.39 -13.37
N ARG A 72 -3.80 22.01 -12.99
CA ARG A 72 -2.59 21.32 -12.50
C ARG A 72 -2.32 21.64 -11.05
N SER A 73 -1.65 20.72 -10.36
CA SER A 73 -1.17 20.95 -8.99
C SER A 73 -0.17 22.11 -8.96
N VAL A 74 -0.26 22.95 -7.93
CA VAL A 74 0.72 24.03 -7.68
C VAL A 74 2.12 23.51 -7.31
N LEU A 75 2.24 22.21 -7.03
CA LEU A 75 3.51 21.57 -6.69
C LEU A 75 4.36 21.20 -7.90
N VAL A 76 3.83 21.35 -9.12
CA VAL A 76 4.55 21.11 -10.36
C VAL A 76 5.00 22.46 -10.91
N GLU A 77 6.31 22.70 -10.96
CA GLU A 77 6.87 24.00 -11.36
C GLU A 77 6.62 24.30 -12.85
N ASN A 78 6.77 23.29 -13.71
CA ASN A 78 6.59 23.40 -15.16
C ASN A 78 5.25 22.79 -15.62
N ASP A 79 4.84 23.03 -16.86
CA ASP A 79 3.64 22.40 -17.45
C ASP A 79 3.85 20.90 -17.79
N GLN A 80 4.98 20.32 -17.37
CA GLN A 80 5.28 18.90 -17.55
C GLN A 80 4.67 18.06 -16.42
N LEU A 81 3.85 17.08 -16.79
CA LEU A 81 3.26 16.13 -15.85
C LEU A 81 4.34 15.21 -15.27
N ILE A 82 4.23 14.89 -13.98
CA ILE A 82 5.08 13.89 -13.35
C ILE A 82 4.65 12.49 -13.79
N THR A 83 5.55 11.78 -14.46
CA THR A 83 5.30 10.40 -14.93
C THR A 83 6.04 9.36 -14.09
N HIS A 84 7.16 9.74 -13.50
CA HIS A 84 7.99 8.93 -12.61
C HIS A 84 8.78 9.84 -11.66
N TYR A 85 9.32 9.27 -10.58
CA TYR A 85 10.18 9.98 -9.62
C TYR A 85 11.65 9.55 -9.74
N TYR A 86 11.88 8.25 -9.96
CA TYR A 86 13.21 7.68 -10.18
C TYR A 86 13.32 7.17 -11.63
N ASP A 87 14.44 7.47 -12.29
CA ASP A 87 14.67 7.06 -13.68
C ASP A 87 14.79 5.54 -13.86
N ASP A 88 15.22 4.83 -12.81
CA ASP A 88 15.39 3.38 -12.77
C ASP A 88 14.17 2.62 -12.21
N ALA A 89 13.02 3.29 -12.09
CA ALA A 89 11.75 2.70 -11.61
C ALA A 89 10.55 3.24 -12.40
N ARG A 90 10.42 2.81 -13.66
CA ARG A 90 9.34 3.21 -14.59
C ARG A 90 8.24 2.18 -14.73
N THR A 91 8.46 0.98 -14.20
CA THR A 91 7.42 -0.04 -13.97
C THR A 91 7.40 -0.51 -12.53
N PHE A 92 6.34 -1.21 -12.12
CA PHE A 92 6.27 -1.77 -10.76
C PHE A 92 7.32 -2.86 -10.54
N TYR A 93 7.67 -3.60 -11.60
CA TYR A 93 8.78 -4.56 -11.58
C TYR A 93 10.11 -3.86 -11.25
N GLU A 94 10.45 -2.81 -11.98
CA GLU A 94 11.67 -2.02 -11.75
C GLU A 94 11.67 -1.33 -10.38
N LEU A 95 10.50 -0.81 -9.95
CA LEU A 95 10.29 -0.25 -8.63
C LEU A 95 10.64 -1.25 -7.52
N PHE A 96 10.18 -2.50 -7.67
CA PHE A 96 10.49 -3.56 -6.70
C PHE A 96 11.98 -3.91 -6.70
N LEU A 97 12.61 -4.02 -7.88
CA LEU A 97 14.05 -4.26 -7.99
C LEU A 97 14.89 -3.12 -7.39
N ARG A 98 14.43 -1.87 -7.51
CA ARG A 98 15.04 -0.73 -6.82
C ARG A 98 14.96 -0.92 -5.31
N GLY A 99 13.78 -1.26 -4.78
CA GLY A 99 13.60 -1.59 -3.36
C GLY A 99 14.53 -2.68 -2.84
N LEU A 100 14.72 -3.74 -3.63
CA LEU A 100 15.65 -4.83 -3.34
C LEU A 100 17.09 -4.33 -3.22
N ARG A 101 17.53 -3.43 -4.11
CA ARG A 101 18.86 -2.80 -4.05
C ARG A 101 19.00 -1.86 -2.86
N GLU A 102 18.05 -0.95 -2.67
CA GLU A 102 18.07 0.06 -1.60
C GLU A 102 18.06 -0.58 -0.21
N SER A 103 17.26 -1.64 -0.03
CA SER A 103 17.19 -2.38 1.24
C SER A 103 18.41 -3.27 1.52
N ASN A 104 19.28 -3.49 0.53
CA ASN A 104 20.34 -4.51 0.57
C ASN A 104 19.78 -5.89 0.98
N ASN A 105 18.72 -6.33 0.30
CA ASN A 105 17.98 -7.55 0.61
C ASN A 105 17.41 -7.60 2.05
N GLY A 106 16.88 -6.46 2.52
CA GLY A 106 16.25 -6.37 3.85
C GLY A 106 14.91 -7.12 3.94
N PRO A 107 14.24 -7.06 5.11
CA PRO A 107 12.87 -7.55 5.25
C PRO A 107 11.92 -6.83 4.28
N CYS A 108 11.04 -7.57 3.61
CA CYS A 108 10.11 -7.06 2.60
C CYS A 108 8.66 -7.26 3.02
N LEU A 109 8.18 -8.51 3.10
CA LEU A 109 6.79 -8.84 3.40
C LEU A 109 6.70 -9.61 4.71
N GLY A 110 5.85 -9.15 5.63
CA GLY A 110 5.71 -9.74 6.95
C GLY A 110 4.28 -10.13 7.27
N SER A 111 4.08 -11.28 7.90
CA SER A 111 2.78 -11.72 8.40
C SER A 111 2.89 -12.27 9.81
N ARG A 112 1.78 -12.33 10.54
CA ARG A 112 1.76 -12.93 11.88
C ARG A 112 0.48 -13.72 12.13
N LYS A 113 0.59 -14.70 13.03
CA LYS A 113 -0.54 -15.35 13.67
C LYS A 113 -0.90 -14.61 14.97
N LEU A 114 -2.09 -14.87 15.50
CA LEU A 114 -2.55 -14.26 16.75
C LEU A 114 -1.56 -14.55 17.89
N ASN A 115 -1.15 -13.52 18.62
CA ASN A 115 -0.18 -13.60 19.72
C ASN A 115 1.25 -14.02 19.31
N HIS A 116 1.57 -14.07 18.02
CA HIS A 116 2.93 -14.32 17.53
C HIS A 116 3.55 -13.04 16.97
N PRO A 117 4.90 -12.93 16.95
CA PRO A 117 5.59 -11.83 16.27
C PRO A 117 5.39 -11.90 14.76
N TYR A 118 5.75 -10.81 14.06
CA TYR A 118 5.83 -10.81 12.60
C TYR A 118 7.00 -11.67 12.12
N GLU A 119 6.69 -12.59 11.21
CA GLU A 119 7.65 -13.36 10.44
C GLU A 119 7.83 -12.67 9.09
N TRP A 120 9.09 -12.49 8.67
CA TRP A 120 9.46 -11.66 7.53
C TRP A 120 10.11 -12.50 6.43
N GLN A 121 9.71 -12.22 5.19
CA GLN A 121 10.41 -12.62 3.98
C GLN A 121 11.27 -11.45 3.51
N SER A 122 12.51 -11.73 3.10
CA SER A 122 13.42 -10.78 2.48
C SER A 122 12.97 -10.40 1.07
N TYR A 123 13.51 -9.30 0.53
CA TYR A 123 13.24 -8.87 -0.85
C TYR A 123 13.59 -9.94 -1.88
N GLN A 124 14.72 -10.63 -1.71
CA GLN A 124 15.17 -11.69 -2.61
C GLN A 124 14.25 -12.90 -2.54
N GLU A 125 13.86 -13.35 -1.35
CA GLU A 125 12.87 -14.42 -1.22
C GLU A 125 11.58 -14.05 -1.97
N VAL A 126 11.05 -12.84 -1.76
CA VAL A 126 9.84 -12.39 -2.46
C VAL A 126 10.03 -12.35 -3.98
N ALA A 127 11.20 -11.92 -4.46
CA ALA A 127 11.54 -11.93 -5.89
C ALA A 127 11.57 -13.36 -6.47
N ASP A 128 12.19 -14.30 -5.75
CA ASP A 128 12.34 -15.69 -6.16
C ASP A 128 10.98 -16.38 -6.19
N ARG A 129 10.16 -16.19 -5.14
CA ARG A 129 8.79 -16.70 -5.09
C ARG A 129 7.93 -16.15 -6.23
N ALA A 130 8.04 -14.85 -6.53
CA ALA A 130 7.36 -14.25 -7.68
C ALA A 130 7.85 -14.84 -9.02
N LYS A 131 9.17 -15.11 -9.15
CA LYS A 131 9.75 -15.78 -10.32
C LYS A 131 9.18 -17.19 -10.49
N HIS A 132 9.05 -17.97 -9.41
CA HIS A 132 8.50 -19.31 -9.43
C HIS A 132 7.01 -19.30 -9.79
N ILE A 133 6.18 -18.53 -9.09
CA ILE A 133 4.74 -18.43 -9.40
C ILE A 133 4.52 -17.99 -10.86
N GLY A 134 5.29 -17.02 -11.34
CA GLY A 134 5.19 -16.59 -12.73
C GLY A 134 5.67 -17.63 -13.74
N SER A 135 6.71 -18.39 -13.41
CA SER A 135 7.16 -19.53 -14.23
C SER A 135 6.07 -20.59 -14.35
N ALA A 136 5.39 -20.91 -13.25
CA ALA A 136 4.25 -21.83 -13.24
C ALA A 136 3.09 -21.31 -14.10
N LEU A 137 2.78 -20.01 -14.06
CA LEU A 137 1.79 -19.41 -14.96
C LEU A 137 2.17 -19.60 -16.43
N LEU A 138 3.43 -19.33 -16.81
CA LEU A 138 3.89 -19.53 -18.18
C LEU A 138 3.86 -21.02 -18.59
N ASN A 139 4.27 -21.93 -17.71
CA ASN A 139 4.21 -23.38 -17.93
C ASN A 139 2.77 -23.84 -18.24
N LYS A 140 1.79 -23.23 -17.57
CA LYS A 140 0.37 -23.51 -17.80
C LYS A 140 -0.25 -22.76 -18.99
N GLY A 141 0.57 -22.11 -19.83
CA GLY A 141 0.17 -21.54 -21.11
C GLY A 141 -0.15 -20.04 -21.10
N HIS A 142 0.08 -19.34 -19.98
CA HIS A 142 -0.04 -17.89 -19.96
C HIS A 142 1.09 -17.21 -20.74
N SER A 143 0.81 -16.04 -21.32
CA SER A 143 1.84 -15.23 -22.01
C SER A 143 1.39 -13.78 -22.19
N HIS A 144 2.35 -12.85 -22.24
CA HIS A 144 2.09 -11.41 -22.42
C HIS A 144 1.37 -11.06 -23.75
N THR A 145 1.48 -11.91 -24.78
CA THR A 145 0.78 -11.75 -26.06
C THR A 145 -0.54 -12.53 -26.16
N GLY A 146 -0.81 -13.43 -25.22
CA GLY A 146 -1.95 -14.35 -25.26
C GLY A 146 -2.82 -14.25 -24.01
N ASP A 147 -2.97 -15.37 -23.32
CA ASP A 147 -3.73 -15.47 -22.08
C ASP A 147 -2.97 -14.81 -20.93
N LYS A 148 -3.14 -13.49 -20.77
CA LYS A 148 -2.36 -12.68 -19.83
C LYS A 148 -3.09 -12.26 -18.56
N PHE A 149 -4.37 -12.59 -18.40
CA PHE A 149 -5.18 -12.05 -17.30
C PHE A 149 -5.28 -13.05 -16.15
N ILE A 150 -4.70 -12.70 -15.02
CA ILE A 150 -4.66 -13.54 -13.82
C ILE A 150 -5.57 -12.94 -12.75
N GLY A 151 -6.58 -13.68 -12.33
CA GLY A 151 -7.47 -13.23 -11.26
C GLY A 151 -6.80 -13.40 -9.91
N ILE A 152 -6.91 -12.40 -9.03
CA ILE A 152 -6.45 -12.51 -7.63
C ILE A 152 -7.62 -12.16 -6.72
N PHE A 153 -8.07 -13.13 -5.92
CA PHE A 153 -9.24 -13.01 -5.06
C PHE A 153 -8.94 -13.45 -3.62
N SER A 154 -8.36 -12.53 -2.88
CA SER A 154 -7.78 -12.76 -1.57
C SER A 154 -7.87 -11.50 -0.69
N LEU A 155 -7.87 -11.67 0.62
CA LEU A 155 -7.56 -10.59 1.54
C LEU A 155 -6.07 -10.20 1.41
N ASN A 156 -5.68 -9.10 2.04
CA ASN A 156 -4.28 -8.71 2.04
C ASN A 156 -3.43 -9.73 2.80
N ARG A 157 -2.43 -10.27 2.11
CA ARG A 157 -1.43 -11.20 2.64
C ARG A 157 -0.19 -11.21 1.75
N PRO A 158 0.96 -11.74 2.20
CA PRO A 158 2.17 -11.78 1.39
C PRO A 158 1.97 -12.43 0.01
N GLU A 159 1.23 -13.52 -0.06
CA GLU A 159 0.98 -14.31 -1.28
C GLU A 159 0.20 -13.51 -2.33
N TRP A 160 -0.64 -12.54 -1.92
CA TRP A 160 -1.24 -11.59 -2.87
C TRP A 160 -0.16 -10.80 -3.59
N THR A 161 0.76 -10.21 -2.82
CA THR A 161 1.80 -9.32 -3.37
C THR A 161 2.77 -10.11 -4.23
N ILE A 162 3.11 -11.33 -3.82
CA ILE A 162 3.92 -12.27 -4.61
C ILE A 162 3.22 -12.62 -5.93
N SER A 163 1.92 -12.92 -5.90
CA SER A 163 1.14 -13.23 -7.11
C SER A 163 1.07 -12.04 -8.07
N GLU A 164 0.94 -10.83 -7.54
CA GLU A 164 0.89 -9.61 -8.32
C GLU A 164 2.28 -9.28 -8.93
N LEU A 165 3.36 -9.43 -8.14
CA LEU A 165 4.74 -9.31 -8.63
C LEU A 165 5.08 -10.38 -9.67
N ALA A 166 4.55 -11.60 -9.53
CA ALA A 166 4.68 -12.66 -10.52
C ALA A 166 4.06 -12.25 -11.85
N CYS A 167 2.89 -11.59 -11.81
CA CYS A 167 2.28 -11.05 -13.03
C CYS A 167 3.20 -10.01 -13.69
N TYR A 168 3.69 -9.04 -12.91
CA TYR A 168 4.56 -7.99 -13.43
C TYR A 168 5.89 -8.53 -13.97
N THR A 169 6.49 -9.53 -13.33
CA THR A 169 7.77 -10.14 -13.73
C THR A 169 7.74 -10.73 -15.14
N TYR A 170 6.56 -11.14 -15.62
CA TYR A 170 6.38 -11.78 -16.93
C TYR A 170 5.39 -11.03 -17.84
N SER A 171 5.17 -9.74 -17.58
CA SER A 171 4.27 -8.89 -18.37
C SER A 171 2.83 -9.46 -18.50
N LEU A 172 2.37 -10.12 -17.44
CA LEU A 172 0.98 -10.54 -17.25
C LEU A 172 0.20 -9.44 -16.51
N VAL A 173 -1.11 -9.51 -16.59
CA VAL A 173 -2.06 -8.52 -16.08
C VAL A 173 -2.78 -9.09 -14.87
N ALA A 174 -2.63 -8.45 -13.71
CA ALA A 174 -3.39 -8.83 -12.52
C ALA A 174 -4.81 -8.25 -12.56
N VAL A 175 -5.80 -9.08 -12.26
CA VAL A 175 -7.22 -8.73 -12.20
C VAL A 175 -7.72 -8.95 -10.77
N PRO A 176 -7.58 -7.94 -9.90
CA PRO A 176 -7.97 -8.07 -8.51
C PRO A 176 -9.49 -8.10 -8.32
N LEU A 177 -9.96 -9.04 -7.51
CA LEU A 177 -11.35 -9.17 -7.10
C LEU A 177 -11.50 -8.79 -5.62
N TYR A 178 -12.56 -8.05 -5.30
CA TYR A 178 -12.88 -7.67 -3.92
C TYR A 178 -13.78 -8.69 -3.24
N ASP A 179 -13.55 -8.90 -1.96
CA ASP A 179 -14.45 -9.67 -1.08
C ASP A 179 -15.83 -9.03 -0.91
N THR A 180 -15.93 -7.71 -1.09
CA THR A 180 -17.19 -6.98 -1.00
C THR A 180 -17.96 -6.94 -2.32
N LEU A 181 -17.39 -7.45 -3.42
CA LEU A 181 -18.16 -7.64 -4.64
C LEU A 181 -19.12 -8.81 -4.40
N GLY A 182 -20.42 -8.57 -4.56
CA GLY A 182 -21.40 -9.64 -4.45
C GLY A 182 -21.14 -10.76 -5.48
N ARG A 183 -21.66 -11.95 -5.19
CA ARG A 183 -21.53 -13.15 -6.04
C ARG A 183 -21.85 -12.87 -7.52
N GLU A 184 -22.90 -12.10 -7.80
CA GLU A 184 -23.29 -11.71 -9.16
C GLU A 184 -22.22 -10.88 -9.89
N ALA A 185 -21.58 -9.94 -9.19
CA ALA A 185 -20.53 -9.10 -9.75
C ALA A 185 -19.27 -9.92 -10.06
N ILE A 186 -18.93 -10.86 -9.17
CA ILE A 186 -17.79 -11.77 -9.38
C ILE A 186 -18.06 -12.71 -10.54
N GLY A 187 -19.25 -13.33 -10.59
CA GLY A 187 -19.68 -14.15 -11.73
C GLY A 187 -19.64 -13.36 -13.04
N TYR A 188 -20.09 -12.10 -13.02
CA TYR A 188 -20.00 -11.21 -14.18
C TYR A 188 -18.56 -10.95 -14.62
N ILE A 189 -17.63 -10.66 -13.70
CA ILE A 189 -16.22 -10.36 -14.03
C ILE A 189 -15.52 -11.60 -14.60
N ILE A 190 -15.80 -12.77 -14.05
CA ILE A 190 -15.17 -14.03 -14.45
C ILE A 190 -15.73 -14.52 -15.78
N ASP A 191 -16.97 -14.18 -16.12
CA ASP A 191 -17.61 -14.58 -17.39
C ASP A 191 -16.87 -14.00 -18.63
N LYS A 192 -16.64 -14.88 -19.62
CA LYS A 192 -15.85 -14.60 -20.84
C LYS A 192 -16.29 -13.36 -21.59
N GLU A 193 -17.58 -13.05 -21.57
CA GLU A 193 -18.12 -11.97 -22.39
C GLU A 193 -17.99 -10.57 -21.78
N THR A 194 -17.71 -10.47 -20.48
CA THR A 194 -17.74 -9.20 -19.75
C THR A 194 -16.54 -8.33 -20.03
N LEU A 195 -15.37 -8.93 -19.98
CA LEU A 195 -14.09 -8.25 -20.11
C LEU A 195 -13.84 -7.80 -21.56
N ALA A 196 -14.42 -8.49 -22.55
CA ALA A 196 -14.47 -8.03 -23.94
C ALA A 196 -15.31 -6.74 -24.14
N ARG A 197 -16.16 -6.37 -23.17
CA ARG A 197 -17.05 -5.18 -23.23
C ARG A 197 -16.55 -3.99 -22.39
N SER A 198 -15.41 -4.09 -21.70
CA SER A 198 -14.78 -2.93 -21.03
C SER A 198 -14.28 -1.93 -22.09
N ARG A 199 -15.16 -1.04 -22.55
CA ARG A 199 -14.85 0.02 -23.51
C ARG A 199 -14.18 1.20 -22.79
N SER A 200 -13.01 1.61 -23.26
CA SER A 200 -12.57 3.01 -23.13
C SER A 200 -12.99 3.77 -24.39
N LEU A 201 -13.50 4.98 -24.21
CA LEU A 201 -13.89 5.88 -25.30
C LEU A 201 -12.62 6.50 -25.93
N SER A 202 -11.91 5.73 -26.74
CA SER A 202 -11.03 6.17 -27.86
C SER A 202 -10.15 5.00 -28.32
N THR A 203 -10.35 4.58 -29.58
CA THR A 203 -9.37 3.98 -30.50
C THR A 203 -8.51 2.76 -30.09
N VAL A 204 -8.78 2.05 -28.99
CA VAL A 204 -8.01 0.83 -28.63
C VAL A 204 -8.81 -0.44 -28.95
N ARG A 205 -8.18 -1.30 -29.77
CA ARG A 205 -8.64 -2.65 -30.16
C ARG A 205 -9.18 -3.44 -28.97
N SER A 206 -10.30 -4.13 -29.17
CA SER A 206 -10.94 -5.02 -28.22
C SER A 206 -9.94 -6.07 -27.70
N VAL A 207 -9.62 -6.05 -26.41
CA VAL A 207 -8.90 -7.15 -25.75
C VAL A 207 -9.95 -7.99 -25.02
N PRO A 208 -10.30 -9.19 -25.51
CA PRO A 208 -11.12 -10.11 -24.72
C PRO A 208 -10.26 -10.62 -23.57
N ALA A 209 -10.29 -9.92 -22.44
CA ALA A 209 -9.65 -10.39 -21.24
C ALA A 209 -10.48 -11.57 -20.70
N THR A 210 -9.87 -12.73 -20.49
CA THR A 210 -10.55 -13.88 -19.87
C THR A 210 -9.67 -14.36 -18.76
N ILE A 211 -10.23 -14.45 -17.54
CA ILE A 211 -9.49 -14.98 -16.40
C ILE A 211 -9.52 -16.51 -16.52
N SER A 212 -8.39 -17.11 -16.91
CA SER A 212 -8.29 -18.57 -16.98
C SER A 212 -7.65 -19.20 -15.74
N THR A 213 -6.80 -18.45 -15.03
CA THR A 213 -6.29 -18.82 -13.70
C THR A 213 -6.76 -17.80 -12.68
N LEU A 214 -7.35 -18.30 -11.59
CA LEU A 214 -7.78 -17.51 -10.43
C LEU A 214 -7.00 -17.95 -9.19
N ILE A 215 -6.36 -17.02 -8.48
CA ILE A 215 -5.64 -17.28 -7.24
C ILE A 215 -6.50 -16.79 -6.06
N CYS A 216 -6.84 -17.67 -5.14
CA CYS A 216 -7.71 -17.38 -3.99
C CYS A 216 -7.02 -17.68 -2.65
N ASP A 217 -7.35 -16.95 -1.59
CA ASP A 217 -6.85 -17.24 -0.23
C ASP A 217 -7.59 -18.38 0.48
N LEU A 218 -8.89 -18.51 0.22
CA LEU A 218 -9.81 -19.37 0.97
C LEU A 218 -10.61 -20.30 0.03
N PRO A 219 -10.85 -21.57 0.43
CA PRO A 219 -11.60 -22.52 -0.37
C PRO A 219 -13.06 -22.10 -0.61
N GLU A 220 -13.67 -21.34 0.29
CA GLU A 220 -15.04 -20.81 0.14
C GLU A 220 -15.16 -19.90 -1.09
N LYS A 221 -14.09 -19.19 -1.45
CA LYS A 221 -14.03 -18.37 -2.66
C LYS A 221 -13.98 -19.24 -3.92
N ALA A 222 -13.26 -20.37 -3.88
CA ALA A 222 -13.27 -21.35 -4.96
C ALA A 222 -14.66 -21.97 -5.14
N TRP A 223 -15.33 -22.38 -4.07
CA TRP A 223 -16.72 -22.87 -4.10
C TRP A 223 -17.67 -21.86 -4.73
N MET A 224 -17.59 -20.59 -4.32
CA MET A 224 -18.41 -19.53 -4.90
C MET A 224 -18.16 -19.35 -6.42
N VAL A 225 -16.91 -19.50 -6.86
CA VAL A 225 -16.55 -19.40 -8.29
C VAL A 225 -17.12 -20.60 -9.06
N LEU A 226 -17.02 -21.82 -8.52
CA LEU A 226 -17.62 -23.02 -9.12
C LEU A 226 -19.15 -22.88 -9.25
N ASP A 227 -19.81 -22.34 -8.23
CA ASP A 227 -21.25 -22.05 -8.26
C ASP A 227 -21.62 -21.07 -9.38
N CYS A 228 -20.79 -20.04 -9.60
CA CYS A 228 -21.02 -19.05 -10.64
C CYS A 228 -20.83 -19.61 -12.06
N ILE A 229 -19.95 -20.59 -12.24
CA ILE A 229 -19.55 -21.13 -13.55
C ILE A 229 -20.44 -22.31 -13.99
N ASN A 230 -21.22 -22.91 -13.08
CA ASN A 230 -22.00 -24.12 -13.35
C ASN A 230 -22.85 -24.00 -14.65
N GLY A 231 -22.40 -24.68 -15.71
CA GLY A 231 -23.05 -24.74 -17.03
C GLY A 231 -22.84 -23.55 -17.97
N LYS A 232 -22.01 -22.53 -17.64
CA LYS A 232 -21.80 -21.32 -18.46
C LYS A 232 -20.34 -21.11 -18.84
N GLY A 233 -20.07 -21.06 -20.15
CA GLY A 233 -18.92 -20.36 -20.76
C GLY A 233 -17.57 -20.41 -20.03
N LYS A 234 -17.01 -21.59 -19.79
CA LYS A 234 -15.76 -21.89 -19.03
C LYS A 234 -14.55 -20.99 -19.38
N SER A 235 -14.39 -19.83 -18.72
CA SER A 235 -13.17 -18.99 -18.80
C SER A 235 -12.09 -19.57 -17.90
N VAL A 236 -12.43 -19.81 -16.64
CA VAL A 236 -11.55 -20.37 -15.62
C VAL A 236 -11.28 -21.83 -15.94
N LYS A 237 -10.00 -22.16 -16.01
CA LYS A 237 -9.46 -23.51 -16.18
C LYS A 237 -8.73 -23.97 -14.92
N ARG A 238 -8.28 -23.03 -14.07
CA ARG A 238 -7.52 -23.31 -12.86
C ARG A 238 -7.88 -22.37 -11.73
N ILE A 239 -7.95 -22.92 -10.53
CA ILE A 239 -8.00 -22.18 -9.28
C ILE A 239 -6.82 -22.60 -8.42
N VAL A 240 -5.96 -21.63 -8.07
CA VAL A 240 -4.83 -21.80 -7.16
C VAL A 240 -5.26 -21.32 -5.77
N ILE A 241 -5.05 -22.13 -4.72
CA ILE A 241 -5.56 -21.82 -3.38
C ILE A 241 -4.40 -21.67 -2.38
N MET A 242 -4.31 -20.53 -1.71
CA MET A 242 -3.25 -20.21 -0.72
C MET A 242 -3.49 -20.85 0.66
N GLY A 243 -4.72 -21.25 0.95
CA GLY A 243 -5.10 -21.93 2.20
C GLY A 243 -5.31 -23.43 1.99
N PRO A 244 -5.44 -24.20 3.08
CA PRO A 244 -5.77 -25.62 3.00
C PRO A 244 -7.18 -25.82 2.42
N PHE A 245 -7.36 -26.90 1.67
CA PHE A 245 -8.64 -27.31 1.10
C PHE A 245 -8.83 -28.83 1.20
N GLN A 246 -10.06 -29.28 1.03
CA GLN A 246 -10.47 -30.68 1.17
C GLN A 246 -10.66 -31.33 -0.21
N SER A 247 -10.64 -32.67 -0.27
CA SER A 247 -10.76 -33.44 -1.51
C SER A 247 -12.10 -33.21 -2.23
N GLU A 248 -13.16 -32.93 -1.49
CA GLU A 248 -14.50 -32.67 -2.03
C GLU A 248 -14.52 -31.45 -2.97
N LEU A 249 -13.68 -30.44 -2.69
CA LEU A 249 -13.54 -29.28 -3.58
C LEU A 249 -12.87 -29.67 -4.90
N VAL A 250 -11.89 -30.56 -4.86
CA VAL A 250 -11.17 -31.05 -6.04
C VAL A 250 -12.12 -31.85 -6.91
N GLU A 251 -12.84 -32.82 -6.33
CA GLU A 251 -13.85 -33.63 -7.03
C GLU A 251 -14.90 -32.75 -7.72
N ARG A 252 -15.42 -31.74 -7.02
CA ARG A 252 -16.37 -30.80 -7.60
C ARG A 252 -15.78 -29.99 -8.76
N ALA A 253 -14.54 -29.56 -8.64
CA ALA A 253 -13.87 -28.78 -9.68
C ALA A 253 -13.59 -29.64 -10.92
N GLU A 254 -13.27 -30.92 -10.76
CA GLU A 254 -13.09 -31.89 -11.84
C GLU A 254 -14.39 -32.08 -12.65
N GLU A 255 -15.56 -32.14 -11.99
CA GLU A 255 -16.87 -32.15 -12.68
C GLU A 255 -17.07 -30.91 -13.57
N CYS A 256 -16.41 -29.80 -13.23
CA CYS A 256 -16.45 -28.54 -13.97
C CYS A 256 -15.33 -28.42 -15.01
N ASP A 257 -14.39 -29.38 -15.10
CA ASP A 257 -13.14 -29.31 -15.89
C ASP A 257 -12.21 -28.17 -15.44
N ILE A 258 -12.07 -28.00 -14.12
CA ILE A 258 -11.23 -26.99 -13.47
C ILE A 258 -10.19 -27.68 -12.60
N GLU A 259 -8.92 -27.33 -12.80
CA GLU A 259 -7.81 -27.78 -11.97
C GLU A 259 -7.78 -26.99 -10.65
N ILE A 260 -7.78 -27.69 -9.51
CA ILE A 260 -7.49 -27.13 -8.19
C ILE A 260 -6.06 -27.51 -7.82
N ILE A 261 -5.26 -26.52 -7.43
CA ILE A 261 -3.87 -26.73 -6.97
C ILE A 261 -3.57 -25.81 -5.79
N SER A 262 -2.76 -26.28 -4.83
CA SER A 262 -2.31 -25.43 -3.74
C SER A 262 -1.32 -24.38 -4.25
N PHE A 263 -1.23 -23.25 -3.56
CA PHE A 263 -0.25 -22.21 -3.89
C PHE A 263 1.19 -22.73 -3.76
N GLU A 264 1.45 -23.59 -2.77
CA GLU A 264 2.75 -24.22 -2.53
C GLU A 264 3.13 -25.18 -3.68
N ASP A 265 2.21 -26.05 -4.11
CA ASP A 265 2.47 -26.97 -5.22
C ASP A 265 2.60 -26.22 -6.55
N PHE A 266 1.84 -25.14 -6.73
CA PHE A 266 1.94 -24.27 -7.90
C PHE A 266 3.28 -23.53 -7.94
N GLU A 267 3.78 -23.09 -6.79
CA GLU A 267 5.11 -22.50 -6.63
C GLU A 267 6.21 -23.52 -6.94
N ALA A 268 6.10 -24.74 -6.40
CA ALA A 268 7.03 -25.84 -6.64
C ALA A 268 7.11 -26.22 -8.13
N LEU A 269 5.96 -26.29 -8.83
CA LEU A 269 5.92 -26.49 -10.28
C LEU A 269 6.75 -25.42 -11.01
N GLY A 270 6.66 -24.17 -10.59
CA GLY A 270 7.40 -23.06 -11.17
C GLY A 270 8.89 -23.08 -10.83
N GLN A 271 9.25 -23.59 -9.66
CA GLN A 271 10.64 -23.83 -9.26
C GLN A 271 11.30 -24.92 -10.11
N ASP A 272 10.55 -25.94 -10.53
CA ASP A 272 11.05 -26.99 -11.42
C ASP A 272 11.10 -26.56 -12.90
N THR A 273 10.41 -25.48 -13.24
CA THR A 273 10.24 -24.99 -14.62
C THR A 273 10.59 -23.51 -14.77
N VAL A 274 11.66 -23.08 -14.10
CA VAL A 274 12.06 -21.65 -14.06
C VAL A 274 12.19 -21.06 -15.46
N MET A 275 11.45 -19.98 -15.68
CA MET A 275 11.49 -19.18 -16.90
C MET A 275 12.27 -17.89 -16.65
N GLU A 276 12.87 -17.33 -17.71
CA GLU A 276 13.52 -16.03 -17.59
C GLU A 276 12.49 -14.90 -17.57
N PRO A 277 12.66 -13.87 -16.70
CA PRO A 277 11.73 -12.74 -16.61
C PRO A 277 11.53 -12.05 -17.96
N VAL A 278 10.29 -11.61 -18.19
CA VAL A 278 9.91 -10.80 -19.36
C VAL A 278 9.36 -9.49 -18.81
N PRO A 279 10.23 -8.53 -18.48
CA PRO A 279 9.84 -7.31 -17.81
C PRO A 279 8.97 -6.42 -18.71
N PRO A 280 8.01 -5.68 -18.14
CA PRO A 280 7.05 -4.88 -18.89
C PRO A 280 7.64 -3.52 -19.27
N ALA A 281 7.08 -2.89 -20.29
CA ALA A 281 7.25 -1.47 -20.58
C ALA A 281 6.23 -0.63 -19.77
N PRO A 282 6.48 0.68 -19.56
CA PRO A 282 5.53 1.57 -18.87
C PRO A 282 4.14 1.61 -19.53
N GLU A 283 4.06 1.43 -20.84
CA GLU A 283 2.82 1.43 -21.62
C GLU A 283 2.04 0.12 -21.52
N ASP A 284 2.66 -0.95 -21.02
CA ASP A 284 2.02 -2.24 -20.87
C ASP A 284 0.98 -2.22 -19.75
N LEU A 285 -0.09 -2.98 -19.97
CA LEU A 285 -1.17 -3.13 -19.01
C LEU A 285 -0.67 -3.90 -17.78
N ALA A 286 -0.83 -3.32 -16.60
CA ALA A 286 -0.46 -3.94 -15.33
C ALA A 286 -1.69 -4.54 -14.63
N LEU A 287 -2.81 -3.80 -14.64
CA LEU A 287 -3.98 -4.10 -13.82
C LEU A 287 -5.30 -3.84 -14.57
N VAL A 288 -6.31 -4.63 -14.24
CA VAL A 288 -7.73 -4.30 -14.53
C VAL A 288 -8.51 -4.21 -13.22
N CYS A 289 -8.74 -3.00 -12.74
CA CYS A 289 -9.44 -2.75 -11.49
C CYS A 289 -10.94 -2.59 -11.72
N PHE A 290 -11.76 -3.50 -11.16
CA PHE A 290 -13.21 -3.38 -11.26
C PHE A 290 -13.80 -2.45 -10.21
N THR A 291 -14.76 -1.64 -10.63
CA THR A 291 -15.51 -0.73 -9.75
C THR A 291 -17.01 -0.98 -9.90
N SER A 292 -17.74 -0.94 -8.79
CA SER A 292 -19.21 -0.95 -8.76
C SER A 292 -19.72 0.39 -9.29
N GLY A 293 -19.73 0.57 -10.61
CA GLY A 293 -20.29 1.78 -11.22
C GLY A 293 -21.76 1.99 -10.84
N THR A 294 -22.26 3.21 -11.02
CA THR A 294 -23.67 3.59 -10.76
C THR A 294 -24.70 2.80 -11.59
N THR A 295 -24.25 2.13 -12.66
CA THR A 295 -25.08 1.38 -13.61
C THR A 295 -25.28 -0.10 -13.22
N GLY A 296 -24.96 -0.51 -11.98
CA GLY A 296 -25.18 -1.85 -11.45
C GLY A 296 -24.16 -2.91 -11.88
N LYS A 297 -23.68 -2.88 -13.14
CA LYS A 297 -22.63 -3.79 -13.63
C LYS A 297 -21.21 -3.22 -13.39
N PRO A 298 -20.27 -4.03 -12.85
CA PRO A 298 -18.90 -3.58 -12.66
C PRO A 298 -18.22 -3.16 -13.97
N LYS A 299 -17.40 -2.12 -13.93
CA LYS A 299 -16.56 -1.68 -15.06
C LYS A 299 -15.08 -1.86 -14.69
N GLY A 300 -14.30 -2.44 -15.60
CA GLY A 300 -12.86 -2.66 -15.41
C GLY A 300 -12.05 -1.48 -15.93
N ALA A 301 -11.40 -0.74 -15.02
CA ALA A 301 -10.44 0.30 -15.36
C ALA A 301 -9.10 -0.35 -15.73
N MET A 302 -8.69 -0.19 -16.99
CA MET A 302 -7.39 -0.64 -17.48
C MET A 302 -6.30 0.34 -17.04
N LEU A 303 -5.29 -0.16 -16.30
CA LEU A 303 -4.20 0.65 -15.78
C LEU A 303 -2.86 0.08 -16.25
N THR A 304 -2.09 0.92 -16.92
CA THR A 304 -0.73 0.61 -17.35
C THR A 304 0.25 0.72 -16.19
N HIS A 305 1.45 0.14 -16.34
CA HIS A 305 2.53 0.33 -15.37
C HIS A 305 2.84 1.81 -15.13
N GLY A 306 2.91 2.61 -16.19
CA GLY A 306 3.12 4.05 -16.13
C GLY A 306 2.02 4.79 -15.37
N ASN A 307 0.76 4.32 -15.41
CA ASN A 307 -0.30 4.91 -14.58
C ASN A 307 -0.06 4.70 -13.08
N ILE A 308 0.42 3.51 -12.69
CA ILE A 308 0.74 3.21 -11.29
C ILE A 308 1.92 4.05 -10.84
N ILE A 309 2.99 4.08 -11.65
CA ILE A 309 4.23 4.81 -11.34
C ILE A 309 4.00 6.32 -11.29
N ALA A 310 3.18 6.90 -12.17
CA ALA A 310 2.83 8.31 -12.09
C ALA A 310 2.11 8.66 -10.77
N ASN A 311 1.24 7.77 -10.29
CA ASN A 311 0.53 7.97 -9.02
C ASN A 311 1.48 7.86 -7.81
N THR A 312 2.35 6.85 -7.82
CA THR A 312 3.44 6.72 -6.85
C THR A 312 4.34 7.96 -6.86
N ALA A 313 4.77 8.42 -8.03
CA ALA A 313 5.62 9.60 -8.17
C ALA A 313 4.95 10.88 -7.65
N ALA A 314 3.66 11.06 -7.89
CA ALA A 314 2.90 12.19 -7.35
C ALA A 314 2.87 12.17 -5.81
N PHE A 315 2.70 10.99 -5.20
CA PHE A 315 2.76 10.84 -3.74
C PHE A 315 4.17 11.15 -3.21
N LEU A 316 5.20 10.61 -3.84
CA LEU A 316 6.60 10.87 -3.48
C LEU A 316 6.93 12.36 -3.56
N LYS A 317 6.51 13.03 -4.63
CA LYS A 317 6.72 14.47 -4.80
C LYS A 317 6.01 15.27 -3.71
N LEU A 318 4.83 14.84 -3.29
CA LEU A 318 4.09 15.46 -2.20
C LEU A 318 4.81 15.31 -0.85
N THR A 319 5.49 14.20 -0.59
CA THR A 319 6.11 13.93 0.72
C THR A 319 7.60 14.21 0.81
N GLU A 320 8.31 14.42 -0.32
CA GLU A 320 9.78 14.44 -0.40
C GLU A 320 10.53 15.31 0.63
N LYS A 321 9.99 16.47 1.03
CA LYS A 321 10.67 17.36 2.01
C LYS A 321 10.27 17.15 3.48
N ASP A 322 9.13 16.51 3.77
CA ASP A 322 8.54 16.46 5.12
C ASP A 322 8.45 15.04 5.68
N CYS A 323 8.33 14.04 4.79
CA CYS A 323 8.10 12.64 5.13
C CYS A 323 8.67 11.76 4.02
N MET A 324 9.99 11.88 3.79
CA MET A 324 10.69 10.99 2.86
C MET A 324 10.88 9.64 3.53
N LEU A 325 10.39 8.58 2.89
CA LEU A 325 10.54 7.22 3.40
C LEU A 325 11.95 6.69 3.14
N CYS A 326 12.34 5.69 3.92
CA CYS A 326 13.63 5.00 3.85
C CYS A 326 13.48 3.51 4.17
N VAL A 327 14.59 2.79 4.16
CA VAL A 327 14.66 1.35 4.43
C VAL A 327 14.17 0.93 5.82
N HIS A 328 14.05 1.87 6.76
CA HIS A 328 13.55 1.60 8.11
C HIS A 328 12.03 1.71 8.23
N ASP A 329 11.36 2.24 7.20
CA ASP A 329 9.92 2.45 7.23
C ASP A 329 9.16 1.13 7.11
N ILE A 330 8.07 1.06 7.87
CA ILE A 330 7.24 -0.11 8.01
C ILE A 330 5.77 0.27 7.87
N HIS A 331 5.11 -0.36 6.91
CA HIS A 331 3.72 -0.13 6.57
C HIS A 331 2.84 -1.28 7.04
N ILE A 332 1.67 -0.96 7.61
CA ILE A 332 0.61 -1.94 7.90
C ILE A 332 -0.37 -2.04 6.72
N SER A 333 -0.38 -3.19 6.06
CA SER A 333 -1.30 -3.47 4.97
C SER A 333 -2.62 -4.02 5.48
N TYR A 334 -3.67 -3.18 5.40
CA TYR A 334 -5.03 -3.51 5.85
C TYR A 334 -6.13 -2.94 4.96
N LEU A 335 -5.82 -1.91 4.14
CA LEU A 335 -6.76 -1.42 3.14
C LEU A 335 -6.75 -2.40 1.96
N PRO A 336 -7.91 -2.75 1.37
CA PRO A 336 -7.96 -3.80 0.36
C PRO A 336 -6.94 -3.59 -0.76
N LEU A 337 -6.07 -4.58 -0.98
CA LEU A 337 -5.06 -4.54 -2.04
C LEU A 337 -5.70 -4.46 -3.42
N ALA A 338 -6.96 -4.89 -3.59
CA ALA A 338 -7.74 -4.68 -4.79
C ALA A 338 -7.98 -3.20 -5.14
N HIS A 339 -7.80 -2.27 -4.20
CA HIS A 339 -7.96 -0.83 -4.39
C HIS A 339 -6.61 -0.13 -4.67
N MET A 340 -6.62 0.85 -5.58
CA MET A 340 -5.38 1.54 -6.00
C MET A 340 -4.66 2.28 -4.87
N LEU A 341 -5.38 2.79 -3.86
CA LEU A 341 -4.76 3.48 -2.73
C LEU A 341 -3.70 2.62 -2.03
N GLU A 342 -4.05 1.37 -1.69
CA GLU A 342 -3.13 0.46 -1.01
C GLU A 342 -1.91 0.14 -1.88
N ARG A 343 -2.12 -0.09 -3.18
CA ARG A 343 -1.04 -0.36 -4.15
C ARG A 343 -0.07 0.80 -4.28
N VAL A 344 -0.57 2.03 -4.31
CA VAL A 344 0.28 3.22 -4.37
C VAL A 344 1.14 3.31 -3.12
N ILE A 345 0.57 3.00 -1.94
CA ILE A 345 1.33 3.00 -0.67
C ILE A 345 2.39 1.90 -0.67
N HIS A 346 2.06 0.70 -1.15
CA HIS A 346 3.05 -0.37 -1.37
C HIS A 346 4.17 0.11 -2.29
N GLY A 347 3.84 0.71 -3.43
CA GLY A 347 4.85 1.28 -4.34
C GLY A 347 5.76 2.31 -3.65
N VAL A 348 5.19 3.23 -2.87
CA VAL A 348 5.95 4.27 -2.15
C VAL A 348 6.88 3.70 -1.07
N VAL A 349 6.45 2.63 -0.39
CA VAL A 349 7.25 1.97 0.67
C VAL A 349 8.33 1.08 0.05
N LEU A 350 7.95 0.25 -0.92
CA LEU A 350 8.83 -0.74 -1.52
C LEU A 350 9.92 -0.08 -2.38
N VAL A 351 9.64 1.03 -3.08
CA VAL A 351 10.66 1.73 -3.88
C VAL A 351 11.84 2.25 -3.04
N HIS A 352 11.63 2.47 -1.74
CA HIS A 352 12.66 2.91 -0.79
C HIS A 352 13.26 1.77 0.04
N GLY A 353 12.93 0.51 -0.27
CA GLY A 353 13.42 -0.64 0.48
C GLY A 353 12.77 -0.80 1.87
N GLY A 354 11.65 -0.12 2.14
CA GLY A 354 10.88 -0.30 3.37
C GLY A 354 10.18 -1.66 3.40
N ARG A 355 9.40 -1.93 4.44
CA ARG A 355 8.76 -3.25 4.63
C ARG A 355 7.26 -3.16 4.89
N VAL A 356 6.52 -4.18 4.48
CA VAL A 356 5.06 -4.24 4.58
C VAL A 356 4.66 -5.40 5.48
N GLY A 357 4.07 -5.09 6.63
CA GLY A 357 3.43 -6.04 7.52
C GLY A 357 1.94 -6.16 7.20
N PHE A 358 1.42 -7.36 7.04
CA PHE A 358 0.00 -7.61 6.80
C PHE A 358 -0.77 -7.73 8.11
N PHE A 359 -1.98 -7.18 8.15
CA PHE A 359 -2.92 -7.45 9.24
C PHE A 359 -3.38 -8.92 9.24
N GLN A 360 -3.94 -9.39 10.35
CA GLN A 360 -4.35 -10.79 10.50
C GLN A 360 -5.61 -11.21 9.73
N GLY A 361 -6.11 -10.38 8.80
CA GLY A 361 -7.36 -10.63 8.06
C GLY A 361 -8.64 -10.19 8.78
N ASP A 362 -8.55 -9.84 10.07
CA ASP A 362 -9.70 -9.35 10.86
C ASP A 362 -9.49 -7.92 11.35
N ILE A 363 -10.30 -7.00 10.82
CA ILE A 363 -10.26 -5.58 11.19
C ILE A 363 -10.55 -5.31 12.67
N ARG A 364 -11.13 -6.27 13.41
CA ARG A 364 -11.32 -6.16 14.87
C ARG A 364 -10.00 -6.31 15.61
N LEU A 365 -9.04 -7.04 15.04
CA LEU A 365 -7.70 -7.29 15.58
C LEU A 365 -6.66 -6.25 15.14
N LEU A 366 -7.01 -5.31 14.26
CA LEU A 366 -6.07 -4.30 13.75
C LEU A 366 -5.32 -3.54 14.87
N MET A 367 -5.94 -3.29 16.02
CA MET A 367 -5.26 -2.61 17.14
C MET A 367 -4.16 -3.47 17.78
N ASP A 368 -4.32 -4.80 17.77
CA ASP A 368 -3.30 -5.75 18.20
C ASP A 368 -2.14 -5.79 17.19
N ASP A 369 -2.46 -5.78 15.90
CA ASP A 369 -1.48 -5.69 14.81
C ASP A 369 -0.66 -4.40 14.89
N LEU A 370 -1.31 -3.26 15.11
CA LEU A 370 -0.63 -1.97 15.28
C LEU A 370 0.32 -1.96 16.48
N GLN A 371 -0.09 -2.56 17.61
CA GLN A 371 0.75 -2.66 18.81
C GLN A 371 1.98 -3.54 18.59
N THR A 372 1.81 -4.62 17.83
CA THR A 372 2.89 -5.58 17.55
C THR A 372 3.83 -5.08 16.47
N LEU A 373 3.29 -4.57 15.35
CA LEU A 373 4.06 -4.12 14.19
C LEU A 373 4.73 -2.77 14.41
N LYS A 374 4.07 -1.85 15.13
CA LYS A 374 4.48 -0.45 15.31
C LYS A 374 4.82 0.24 13.97
N PRO A 375 3.89 0.29 12.99
CA PRO A 375 4.16 0.86 11.67
C PRO A 375 4.55 2.34 11.73
N THR A 376 5.49 2.77 10.90
CA THR A 376 5.80 4.18 10.67
C THR A 376 4.87 4.79 9.61
N VAL A 377 4.31 3.95 8.73
CA VAL A 377 3.37 4.34 7.67
C VAL A 377 2.00 3.70 7.92
N PHE A 378 1.06 4.51 8.37
CA PHE A 378 -0.32 4.08 8.64
C PHE A 378 -1.33 4.95 7.88
N PRO A 379 -1.77 4.54 6.67
CA PRO A 379 -2.81 5.26 5.96
C PRO A 379 -4.12 5.17 6.74
N MET A 380 -4.89 6.26 6.75
CA MET A 380 -6.17 6.31 7.47
C MET A 380 -7.30 6.72 6.52
N VAL A 381 -8.48 6.13 6.75
CA VAL A 381 -9.71 6.47 6.05
C VAL A 381 -10.77 6.94 7.05
N PRO A 382 -11.70 7.83 6.68
CA PRO A 382 -12.66 8.43 7.62
C PRO A 382 -13.42 7.43 8.48
N ARG A 383 -13.84 6.29 7.90
CA ARG A 383 -14.55 5.23 8.63
C ARG A 383 -13.72 4.63 9.77
N LEU A 384 -12.40 4.48 9.57
CA LEU A 384 -11.52 3.96 10.62
C LEU A 384 -11.33 5.01 11.72
N LEU A 385 -11.15 6.28 11.35
CA LEU A 385 -11.06 7.39 12.30
C LEU A 385 -12.31 7.45 13.19
N ASN A 386 -13.50 7.37 12.61
CA ASN A 386 -14.76 7.34 13.37
C ASN A 386 -14.77 6.17 14.37
N ARG A 387 -14.41 4.96 13.93
CA ARG A 387 -14.35 3.78 14.80
C ARG A 387 -13.32 3.93 15.94
N MET A 388 -12.20 4.60 15.68
CA MET A 388 -11.22 4.93 16.72
C MET A 388 -11.82 5.93 17.71
N CYS A 389 -12.45 7.01 17.22
CA CYS A 389 -13.12 8.02 18.06
C CYS A 389 -14.20 7.41 18.95
N ASP A 390 -15.03 6.49 18.43
CA ASP A 390 -16.10 5.83 19.19
C ASP A 390 -15.55 4.99 20.36
N LYS A 391 -14.35 4.42 20.22
CA LYS A 391 -13.68 3.64 21.29
C LYS A 391 -12.99 4.51 22.36
N VAL A 392 -12.82 5.82 22.12
CA VAL A 392 -12.04 6.72 22.98
C VAL A 392 -12.82 7.21 24.21
N SER A 393 -14.15 7.09 24.24
CA SER A 393 -14.96 7.38 25.43
C SER A 393 -15.24 6.08 26.20
N PRO A 394 -14.54 5.66 27.29
CA PRO A 394 -13.61 6.36 28.20
C PRO A 394 -12.37 5.52 28.62
N ARG A 395 -11.82 4.64 27.77
CA ARG A 395 -10.66 3.77 28.12
C ARG A 395 -9.37 4.25 27.44
N ARG A 396 -8.49 4.90 28.22
CA ARG A 396 -7.11 5.19 27.81
C ARG A 396 -6.27 3.91 27.86
N SER A 397 -6.12 3.20 26.75
CA SER A 397 -5.15 2.10 26.61
C SER A 397 -3.87 2.57 25.89
N GLY A 398 -2.72 1.98 26.24
CA GLY A 398 -1.38 2.42 25.78
C GLY A 398 -1.18 2.45 24.26
N ALA A 399 -1.90 1.61 23.51
CA ALA A 399 -1.92 1.63 22.04
C ALA A 399 -2.40 2.98 21.45
N PHE A 400 -3.32 3.65 22.14
CA PHE A 400 -3.86 4.94 21.69
C PHE A 400 -2.87 6.09 21.90
N VAL A 401 -2.00 6.00 22.92
CA VAL A 401 -0.92 6.98 23.12
C VAL A 401 0.08 6.90 21.97
N TRP A 402 0.29 5.72 21.39
CA TRP A 402 1.18 5.56 20.23
C TRP A 402 0.54 6.03 18.92
N ILE A 403 -0.74 5.70 18.64
CA ILE A 403 -1.44 6.11 17.41
C ILE A 403 -1.69 7.63 17.38
N PHE A 404 -2.16 8.23 18.48
CA PHE A 404 -2.27 9.69 18.58
C PHE A 404 -0.94 10.37 18.89
N GLY A 405 0.04 9.60 19.39
CA GLY A 405 1.45 9.95 19.39
C GLY A 405 1.94 10.18 17.98
N LEU A 406 1.71 9.30 17.01
CA LEU A 406 2.05 9.56 15.59
C LEU A 406 1.37 10.82 15.00
N VAL A 407 0.18 11.20 15.47
CA VAL A 407 -0.48 12.48 15.11
C VAL A 407 0.05 13.69 15.92
N ARG A 408 0.79 13.46 17.02
CA ARG A 408 1.41 14.48 17.89
C ARG A 408 2.93 14.32 18.15
N GLY A 409 3.62 13.50 17.37
CA GLY A 409 5.02 13.12 17.57
C GLY A 409 5.29 11.73 18.14
N CYS A 410 6.20 11.02 17.46
CA CYS A 410 6.68 9.68 17.76
C CYS A 410 7.31 9.57 19.18
N PRO A 411 7.41 8.35 19.74
CA PRO A 411 7.66 8.12 21.16
C PRO A 411 9.13 8.25 21.56
N GLU A 412 9.31 8.52 22.86
CA GLU A 412 10.58 8.46 23.59
C GLU A 412 11.25 7.09 23.44
N SER A 413 12.59 7.15 23.45
CA SER A 413 13.60 6.08 23.35
C SER A 413 13.32 4.82 24.17
#